data_AF-A0A3P3FX18-F1
#
_entry.id   AF-A0A3P3FX18-F1
#
_cell.length_a   1.000
_cell.length_b   1.000
_cell.length_c   1.000
_cell.angle_alpha   90.00
_cell.angle_beta   90.00
_cell.angle_gamma   90.00
#
_symmetry.space_group_name_H-M   'P 1'
#
loop_
_entity.id
_entity.type
_entity.pdbx_description
1 polymer ?
#
loop_
_entity_poly.entity_id
_entity_poly.type
_entity_poly.pdbx_seq_one_letter_code
_entity_poly.pdbx_strand_id
1 'polypeptide(L)'
;MDLRISNPRARELARQLAEKRKISIAEAVIEALQSELQRESESFPLAKRLAAIADGLGARAAKNGRAMGKDEIDEMWGIRPIPSNLASPALSI
;
A
#
# COMPACT_ATOMS: atom_id res chain seq x y z
N MET A 1 13.17 28.73 7.75
CA MET A 1 11.78 29.20 7.88
C MET A 1 11.36 28.92 9.31
N ASP A 2 10.88 29.92 10.05
CA ASP A 2 10.50 29.74 11.45
C ASP A 2 9.07 29.20 11.55
N LEU A 3 8.91 28.02 12.15
CA LEU A 3 7.61 27.40 12.36
C LEU A 3 6.94 28.04 13.59
N ARG A 4 5.85 28.78 13.38
CA ARG A 4 5.02 29.31 14.47
C ARG A 4 3.76 28.47 14.66
N ILE A 5 3.63 27.83 15.82
CA ILE A 5 2.42 27.07 16.19
C ILE A 5 1.39 28.05 16.78
N SER A 6 0.50 28.55 15.93
CA SER A 6 -0.58 29.47 16.32
C SER A 6 -1.85 28.75 16.80
N ASN A 7 -1.99 27.46 16.48
CA ASN A 7 -3.16 26.67 16.87
C ASN A 7 -3.06 26.25 18.36
N PRO A 8 -4.03 26.60 19.22
CA PRO A 8 -3.98 26.26 20.65
C PRO A 8 -3.92 24.76 20.94
N ARG A 9 -4.65 23.94 20.14
CA ARG A 9 -4.66 22.48 20.29
C ARG A 9 -3.31 21.86 19.95
N ALA A 10 -2.67 22.33 18.88
CA ALA A 10 -1.33 21.86 18.50
C ALA A 10 -0.29 22.20 19.58
N ARG A 11 -0.40 23.39 20.18
CA ARG A 11 0.48 23.82 21.28
C ARG A 11 0.33 22.93 22.52
N GLU A 12 -0.90 22.59 22.89
CA GLU A 12 -1.18 21.73 24.03
C GLU A 12 -0.66 20.30 23.82
N LEU A 13 -0.85 19.73 22.63
CA LEU A 13 -0.28 18.41 22.29
C LEU A 13 1.25 18.42 22.36
N ALA A 14 1.89 19.47 21.84
CA ALA A 14 3.34 19.61 21.89
C ALA A 14 3.85 19.75 23.34
N ARG A 15 3.14 20.50 24.20
CA ARG A 15 3.44 20.61 25.63
C ARG A 15 3.34 19.27 26.34
N GLN A 16 2.24 18.54 26.16
CA GLN A 16 2.05 17.22 26.77
C GLN A 16 3.13 16.22 26.35
N LEU A 17 3.53 16.25 25.07
CA LEU A 17 4.57 15.37 24.56
C LEU A 17 5.94 15.71 25.16
N ALA A 18 6.28 16.99 25.23
CA ALA A 18 7.49 17.49 25.83
C ALA A 18 7.60 17.12 27.32
N GLU A 19 6.51 17.26 28.08
CA GLU A 19 6.46 16.88 29.49
C GLU A 19 6.66 15.38 29.70
N LYS A 20 6.01 14.55 28.89
CA LYS A 20 6.16 13.09 28.95
C LYS A 20 7.59 12.64 28.65
N ARG A 21 8.26 13.32 27.70
CA ARG A 21 9.62 12.99 27.27
C ARG A 21 10.73 13.73 28.04
N LYS A 22 10.37 14.74 28.85
CA LYS A 22 11.28 15.63 29.59
C LYS A 22 12.27 16.37 28.68
N ILE A 23 11.80 16.83 27.53
CA ILE A 23 12.57 17.58 26.54
C ILE A 23 11.87 18.91 26.23
N SER A 24 12.50 19.77 25.44
CA SER A 24 11.86 21.03 25.04
C SER A 24 10.67 20.79 24.10
N ILE A 25 9.73 21.74 24.05
CA ILE A 25 8.58 21.68 23.11
C ILE A 25 9.06 21.59 21.66
N ALA A 26 10.12 22.32 21.31
CA ALA A 26 10.67 22.30 19.96
C ALA A 26 11.23 20.93 19.59
N GLU A 27 12.04 20.32 20.48
CA GLU A 27 12.57 18.97 20.29
C GLU A 27 11.45 17.94 20.18
N ALA A 28 10.45 18.00 21.07
CA ALA A 28 9.32 17.08 21.04
C ALA A 28 8.55 17.14 19.71
N VAL A 29 8.35 18.34 19.16
CA VAL A 29 7.70 18.51 17.85
C VAL A 29 8.56 17.96 16.73
N ILE A 30 9.88 18.25 16.73
CA ILE A 30 10.80 17.76 15.71
C ILE A 30 10.82 16.23 15.71
N GLU A 31 10.98 15.60 16.87
CA GLU A 31 11.00 14.14 16.99
C GLU A 31 9.68 13.50 16.56
N ALA A 32 8.54 14.11 16.89
CA ALA A 32 7.23 13.62 16.49
C ALA A 32 7.07 13.66 14.96
N LEU A 33 7.45 14.76 14.32
CA LEU A 33 7.40 14.91 12.86
C LEU A 33 8.37 13.94 12.18
N GLN A 34 9.59 13.77 12.70
CA GLN A 34 10.54 12.79 12.19
C GLN A 34 10.01 11.37 12.30
N SER A 35 9.41 11.01 13.44
CA SER A 35 8.82 9.69 13.66
C SER A 35 7.68 9.42 12.68
N GLU A 36 6.82 10.42 12.44
CA GLU A 36 5.70 10.26 11.52
C GLU A 36 6.14 10.19 10.05
N LEU A 37 7.12 11.01 9.65
CA LEU A 37 7.73 10.91 8.33
C LEU A 37 8.43 9.56 8.14
N GLN A 38 9.10 9.05 9.16
CA GLN A 38 9.71 7.73 9.12
C GLN A 38 8.64 6.66 8.92
N ARG A 39 7.55 6.68 9.70
CA ARG A 39 6.42 5.75 9.53
C ARG A 39 5.79 5.82 8.15
N GLU A 40 5.63 7.03 7.61
CA GLU A 40 5.08 7.22 6.27
C GLU A 40 6.05 6.70 5.19
N SER A 41 7.36 6.87 5.38
CA SER A 41 8.38 6.36 4.46
C SER A 41 8.56 4.84 4.55
N GLU A 42 8.40 4.27 5.74
CA GLU A 42 8.45 2.84 6.04
C GLU A 42 7.14 2.13 5.71
N SER A 43 6.03 2.87 5.61
CA SER A 43 4.77 2.40 5.07
C SER A 43 5.04 1.95 3.64
N PHE A 44 5.38 0.67 3.51
CA PHE A 44 5.89 0.10 2.29
C PHE A 44 4.84 0.36 1.21
N PRO A 45 5.14 1.18 0.18
CA PRO A 45 4.14 1.58 -0.80
C PRO A 45 3.45 0.34 -1.34
N LEU A 46 2.13 0.38 -1.51
CA LEU A 46 1.36 -0.78 -1.96
C LEU A 46 2.01 -1.42 -3.20
N ALA A 47 2.47 -0.62 -4.15
CA ALA A 47 3.21 -1.07 -5.33
C ALA A 47 4.45 -1.92 -4.97
N LYS A 48 5.27 -1.49 -4.00
CA LYS A 48 6.43 -2.25 -3.54
C LYS A 48 6.03 -3.52 -2.78
N ARG A 49 4.95 -3.48 -2.00
CA ARG A 49 4.40 -4.67 -1.30
C ARG A 49 3.93 -5.71 -2.31
N LEU A 50 3.20 -5.27 -3.33
CA LEU A 50 2.72 -6.12 -4.43
C LEU A 50 3.88 -6.70 -5.22
N ALA A 51 4.93 -5.91 -5.51
CA ALA A 51 6.14 -6.40 -6.16
C ALA A 51 6.82 -7.50 -5.34
N ALA A 52 7.02 -7.30 -4.03
CA ALA A 52 7.61 -8.31 -3.16
C ALA A 52 6.78 -9.61 -3.08
N ILE A 53 5.44 -9.50 -3.09
CA ILE A 53 4.55 -10.65 -3.15
C ILE A 53 4.68 -11.37 -4.50
N ALA A 54 4.68 -10.62 -5.61
CA ALA A 54 4.84 -11.18 -6.95
C ALA A 54 6.18 -11.90 -7.11
N ASP A 55 7.28 -11.32 -6.62
CA ASP A 55 8.61 -11.93 -6.62
C ASP A 55 8.63 -13.21 -5.79
N GLY A 56 8.02 -13.19 -4.59
CA GLY A 56 7.90 -14.36 -3.72
C GLY A 56 7.07 -15.49 -4.34
N LEU A 57 5.98 -15.16 -5.04
CA LEU A 57 5.16 -16.11 -5.78
C LEU A 57 5.92 -16.67 -6.99
N GLY A 58 6.64 -15.83 -7.74
CA GLY A 58 7.47 -16.25 -8.87
C GLY A 58 8.58 -17.23 -8.45
N ALA A 59 9.30 -16.93 -7.37
CA ALA A 59 10.33 -17.80 -6.82
C ALA A 59 9.78 -19.17 -6.38
N ARG A 60 8.56 -19.22 -5.83
CA ARG A 60 7.87 -20.46 -5.45
C ARG A 60 7.37 -21.23 -6.66
N ALA A 61 6.84 -20.53 -7.67
CA ALA A 61 6.40 -21.12 -8.92
C ALA A 61 7.58 -21.75 -9.67
N ALA A 62 8.79 -21.18 -9.65
CA ALA A 62 9.93 -21.75 -10.39
C ALA A 62 10.29 -23.19 -10.00
N LYS A 63 9.91 -23.67 -8.80
CA LYS A 63 10.24 -25.02 -8.34
C LYS A 63 9.31 -26.12 -8.90
N ASN A 64 8.06 -25.82 -9.24
CA ASN A 64 7.03 -26.79 -9.68
C ASN A 64 5.96 -26.18 -10.64
N GLY A 65 6.19 -24.96 -11.11
CA GLY A 65 5.23 -24.17 -11.87
C GLY A 65 5.24 -24.60 -13.32
N ARG A 66 4.05 -24.78 -13.88
CA ARG A 66 3.83 -25.01 -15.30
C ARG A 66 3.11 -23.82 -15.90
N ALA A 67 3.32 -23.57 -17.18
CA ALA A 67 2.50 -22.61 -17.91
C ALA A 67 1.04 -23.10 -17.92
N MET A 68 0.13 -22.27 -17.45
CA MET A 68 -1.31 -22.55 -17.47
C MET A 68 -1.94 -21.76 -18.60
N GLY A 69 -2.82 -22.41 -19.36
CA GLY A 69 -3.57 -21.75 -20.41
C GLY A 69 -4.62 -20.80 -19.84
N LYS A 70 -5.08 -19.84 -20.63
CA LYS A 70 -6.12 -18.90 -20.19
C LYS A 70 -7.41 -19.61 -19.80
N ASP A 71 -7.85 -20.61 -20.57
CA ASP A 71 -9.05 -21.38 -20.28
C ASP A 71 -8.96 -22.12 -18.93
N GLU A 72 -7.78 -22.63 -18.63
CA GLU A 72 -7.49 -23.33 -17.37
C GLU A 72 -7.49 -22.38 -16.17
N ILE A 73 -6.92 -21.18 -16.33
CA ILE A 73 -6.97 -20.12 -15.32
C ILE A 73 -8.43 -19.68 -15.12
N ASP A 74 -9.15 -19.43 -16.20
CA ASP A 74 -10.54 -18.98 -16.15
C ASP A 74 -11.44 -20.01 -15.43
N GLU A 75 -11.25 -21.30 -15.69
CA GLU A 75 -11.93 -22.40 -14.98
C GLU A 75 -11.59 -22.42 -13.48
N MET A 76 -10.31 -22.33 -13.11
CA MET A 76 -9.88 -22.33 -11.71
C MET A 76 -10.46 -21.18 -10.89
N TRP A 77 -10.63 -20.02 -11.52
CA TRP A 77 -11.11 -18.81 -10.87
C TRP A 77 -12.64 -18.64 -11.00
N GLY A 78 -13.34 -19.63 -11.58
CA GLY A 78 -14.78 -19.58 -11.79
C GLY A 78 -15.22 -18.50 -12.80
N ILE A 79 -14.27 -17.93 -13.54
CA ILE A 79 -14.51 -17.01 -14.64
C ILE A 79 -14.93 -17.89 -15.82
N ARG A 80 -16.20 -18.33 -15.84
CA ARG A 80 -16.67 -19.14 -16.96
C ARG A 80 -16.47 -18.35 -18.26
N PRO A 81 -15.75 -18.89 -19.27
CA PRO A 81 -15.71 -18.24 -20.57
C PRO A 81 -17.14 -18.13 -21.08
N ILE A 82 -17.52 -16.94 -21.56
CA ILE A 82 -18.76 -16.83 -22.32
C ILE A 82 -18.55 -17.74 -23.54
N PRO A 83 -19.34 -18.81 -23.71
CA PRO A 83 -19.11 -19.74 -24.79
C PRO A 83 -19.26 -18.98 -26.11
N SER A 84 -18.36 -19.24 -27.06
CA SER A 84 -18.27 -18.55 -28.36
C SER A 84 -19.56 -18.64 -29.19
N ASN A 85 -20.48 -19.53 -28.84
CA ASN A 85 -21.83 -19.64 -29.41
C ASN A 85 -22.85 -18.62 -28.86
N LEU A 86 -22.49 -17.84 -27.82
CA LEU A 86 -23.26 -16.72 -27.27
C LEU A 86 -22.66 -15.35 -27.59
N ALA A 87 -21.54 -15.30 -28.33
CA ALA A 87 -21.11 -14.08 -29.00
C ALA A 87 -22.12 -13.80 -30.12
N SER A 88 -23.07 -12.88 -29.88
CA SER A 88 -24.08 -12.49 -30.86
C SER A 88 -23.46 -12.27 -32.25
N PRO A 89 -24.02 -12.85 -33.32
CA PRO A 89 -23.72 -12.43 -34.67
C PRO A 89 -24.49 -11.13 -34.92
N ALA A 90 -23.95 -10.02 -34.42
CA ALA A 90 -24.51 -8.70 -34.70
C ALA A 90 -23.37 -7.78 -35.10
N LEU A 91 -23.03 -7.84 -36.39
CA LEU A 91 -22.83 -6.71 -37.29
C LEU A 91 -22.46 -7.24 -38.68
N SER A 92 -23.48 -7.78 -39.35
CA SER A 92 -23.58 -7.65 -40.80
C SER A 92 -24.78 -6.77 -41.07
N ILE A 93 -24.55 -5.74 -41.89
CA ILE A 93 -25.42 -4.60 -42.29
C ILE A 93 -25.24 -3.36 -41.41
#